data_AF-A0AAW4BGK7-F1
#
_entry.id   AF-A0AAW4BGK7-F1
#
_cell.length_a   1.000
_cell.length_b   1.000
_cell.length_c   1.000
_cell.angle_alpha   90.00
_cell.angle_beta   90.00
_cell.angle_gamma   90.00
#
_symmetry.space_group_name_H-M   'P 1'
#
loop_
_entity.id
_entity.type
_entity.pdbx_description
1 polymer ?
#
loop_
_entity_poly.entity_id
_entity_poly.type
_entity_poly.pdbx_seq_one_letter_code
_entity_poly.pdbx_strand_id
1 'polypeptide(L)'
;HVRSVLPDSMSGLTKMLSGLRRQEAIFVGQAATLPTRVMIRSLSDDQLPRSNDVNFDKGWQQQAMTIEQIGAVVTKWRYQSK
;
A
#
# COMPACT_ATOMS: atom_id res chain seq x y z
N HIS A 1 -26.33 -15.46 -1.99
CA HIS A 1 -26.74 -14.27 -1.22
C HIS A 1 -25.89 -14.24 0.04
N VAL A 2 -24.76 -13.51 0.06
CA VAL A 2 -23.90 -13.43 1.26
C VAL A 2 -24.22 -12.11 1.94
N ARG A 3 -25.15 -12.18 2.89
CA ARG A 3 -25.52 -11.08 3.79
C ARG A 3 -25.05 -11.49 5.19
N SER A 4 -24.41 -10.54 5.86
CA SER A 4 -23.86 -10.54 7.24
C SER A 4 -22.65 -11.43 7.54
N VAL A 5 -21.46 -10.84 7.37
CA VAL A 5 -20.32 -11.11 8.25
C VAL A 5 -19.99 -9.86 9.11
N LEU A 6 -20.78 -8.81 8.95
CA LEU A 6 -20.69 -7.60 9.77
C LEU A 6 -21.68 -7.76 10.94
N PRO A 7 -21.24 -7.54 12.19
CA PRO A 7 -22.16 -7.46 13.32
C PRO A 7 -23.13 -6.29 13.11
N ASP A 8 -24.36 -6.43 13.61
CA ASP A 8 -25.41 -5.39 13.53
C ASP A 8 -24.96 -4.03 14.12
N SER A 9 -23.89 -4.02 14.92
CA SER A 9 -23.27 -2.85 15.56
C SER A 9 -22.17 -2.17 14.71
N MET A 10 -22.34 -2.06 13.38
CA MET A 10 -21.39 -1.40 12.48
C MET A 10 -21.02 0.03 12.94
N SER A 11 -21.95 0.74 13.58
CA SER A 11 -21.72 2.08 14.15
C SER A 11 -20.63 2.13 15.22
N GLY A 12 -20.43 1.05 15.99
CA GLY A 12 -19.36 0.96 16.98
C GLY A 12 -17.99 0.76 16.32
N LEU A 13 -17.94 -0.07 15.27
CA LEU A 13 -16.70 -0.35 14.54
C LEU A 13 -16.22 0.85 13.74
N THR A 14 -17.12 1.59 13.07
CA THR A 14 -16.74 2.78 12.31
C THR A 14 -16.19 3.90 13.20
N LYS A 15 -16.67 4.03 14.45
CA LYS A 15 -16.07 4.93 15.46
C LYS A 15 -14.64 4.54 15.84
N MET A 16 -14.29 3.25 15.78
CA MET A 16 -12.94 2.79 16.10
C MET A 16 -11.95 3.01 14.95
N LEU A 17 -12.42 3.09 13.70
CA LEU A 17 -11.55 3.25 12.52
C LEU A 17 -10.70 4.52 12.59
N SER A 18 -11.28 5.64 13.02
CA SER A 18 -10.56 6.91 13.17
C SER A 18 -9.51 6.89 14.29
N GLY A 19 -9.59 5.92 15.21
CA GLY A 19 -8.67 5.75 16.32
C GLY A 19 -7.55 4.74 16.06
N LEU A 20 -7.51 4.09 14.89
CA LEU A 20 -6.47 3.13 14.56
C LEU A 20 -5.13 3.83 14.38
N ARG A 21 -4.11 3.33 15.08
CA ARG A 21 -2.73 3.75 14.88
C ARG A 21 -2.11 3.00 13.70
N ARG A 22 -0.91 3.41 13.28
CA ARG A 22 -0.12 2.68 12.28
C ARG A 22 -0.03 1.20 12.69
N GLN A 23 -0.20 0.31 11.71
CA GLN A 23 -0.22 -1.14 11.89
C GLN A 23 -1.39 -1.69 12.73
N GLU A 24 -2.37 -0.88 13.13
CA GLU A 24 -3.59 -1.42 13.72
C GLU A 24 -4.64 -1.73 12.64
N ALA A 25 -5.38 -2.80 12.84
CA ALA A 25 -6.50 -3.19 11.99
C ALA A 25 -7.65 -3.75 12.83
N ILE A 26 -8.86 -3.70 12.27
CA ILE A 26 -10.04 -4.37 12.81
C ILE A 26 -10.22 -5.69 12.06
N PHE A 27 -10.12 -6.81 12.78
CA PHE A 27 -10.35 -8.15 12.23
C PHE A 27 -11.78 -8.59 12.56
N VAL A 28 -12.57 -8.80 11.51
CA VAL A 28 -13.96 -9.27 11.54
C VAL A 28 -14.13 -10.26 10.41
N GLY A 29 -15.02 -11.24 10.54
CA GLY A 29 -15.06 -12.31 9.56
C GLY A 29 -15.74 -13.57 10.05
N GLN A 30 -16.02 -14.50 9.14
CA GLN A 30 -16.31 -15.89 9.50
C GLN A 30 -15.11 -16.56 10.16
N ALA A 31 -13.90 -16.05 9.89
CA ALA A 31 -12.66 -16.47 10.51
C ALA A 31 -12.41 -15.84 11.91
N ALA A 32 -13.33 -14.98 12.40
CA ALA A 32 -13.18 -14.28 13.66
C ALA A 32 -14.44 -14.43 14.52
N THR A 33 -14.32 -15.07 15.69
CA THR A 33 -15.46 -15.23 16.61
C THR A 33 -15.92 -13.89 17.21
N LEU A 34 -15.01 -12.93 17.36
CA LEU A 34 -15.29 -11.59 17.89
C LEU A 34 -14.54 -10.52 17.08
N PRO A 35 -15.15 -9.36 16.83
CA PRO A 35 -14.45 -8.19 16.30
C PRO A 35 -13.28 -7.82 17.20
N THR A 36 -12.07 -7.89 16.67
CA THR A 36 -10.86 -7.67 17.47
C THR A 36 -9.97 -6.63 16.80
N ARG A 37 -9.43 -5.71 17.61
CA ARG A 37 -8.35 -4.82 17.16
C ARG A 37 -7.03 -5.57 17.27
N VAL A 38 -6.33 -5.70 16.15
CA VAL A 38 -5.06 -6.43 16.05
C VAL A 38 -3.93 -5.50 15.64
N MET A 39 -2.71 -5.82 16.05
CA MET A 39 -1.50 -5.14 15.60
C MET A 39 -0.77 -6.01 14.58
N ILE A 40 -0.56 -5.47 13.39
CA ILE A 40 0.19 -6.09 12.31
C ILE A 40 1.67 -5.90 12.62
N ARG A 41 2.39 -7.00 12.81
CA ARG A 41 3.84 -6.94 13.02
C ARG A 41 4.53 -6.30 11.81
N SER A 42 5.68 -5.69 12.05
CA SER A 42 6.59 -5.33 10.95
C SER A 42 7.07 -6.59 10.22
N LEU A 43 7.14 -6.49 8.90
CA LEU A 43 7.67 -7.51 8.01
C LEU A 43 9.16 -7.25 7.77
N SER A 44 9.95 -8.31 7.69
CA SER A 44 11.33 -8.22 7.19
C SER A 44 11.34 -8.04 5.67
N ASP A 45 12.46 -7.58 5.10
CA ASP A 45 12.57 -7.25 3.68
C ASP A 45 12.21 -8.42 2.75
N ASP A 46 12.50 -9.67 3.16
CA ASP A 46 12.16 -10.89 2.43
C ASP A 46 10.66 -11.26 2.45
N GLN A 47 9.91 -10.66 3.38
CA GLN A 47 8.48 -10.89 3.56
C GLN A 47 7.62 -9.78 2.93
N LEU A 48 8.24 -8.68 2.52
CA LEU A 48 7.54 -7.61 1.84
C LEU A 48 7.04 -8.10 0.46
N PRO A 49 5.85 -7.66 0.02
CA PRO A 49 5.44 -7.87 -1.36
C PRO A 49 6.51 -7.34 -2.30
N ARG A 50 6.67 -7.96 -3.47
CA ARG A 50 7.53 -7.44 -4.53
C ARG A 50 6.94 -6.12 -5.05
N SER A 51 7.25 -5.04 -4.35
CA SER A 51 6.90 -3.69 -4.76
C SER A 51 7.69 -3.36 -6.02
N ASN A 52 6.97 -2.88 -7.03
CA ASN A 52 7.57 -2.29 -8.22
C ASN A 52 7.69 -0.76 -8.07
N ASP A 53 7.51 -0.24 -6.86
CA ASP A 53 7.61 1.19 -6.59
C ASP A 53 9.08 1.62 -6.71
N VAL A 54 9.30 2.65 -7.50
CA VAL A 54 10.63 3.24 -7.65
C VAL A 54 11.00 3.91 -6.34
N ASN A 55 12.19 3.59 -5.82
CA ASN A 55 12.74 4.29 -4.67
C ASN A 55 13.23 5.69 -5.11
N PHE A 56 12.35 6.69 -4.96
CA PHE A 56 12.63 8.08 -5.37
C PHE A 56 13.81 8.70 -4.63
N ASP A 57 13.99 8.39 -3.34
CA ASP A 57 15.12 8.89 -2.55
C ASP A 57 16.45 8.42 -3.16
N LYS A 58 16.57 7.12 -3.45
CA LYS A 58 17.73 6.58 -4.17
C LYS A 58 17.86 7.17 -5.58
N GLY A 59 16.75 7.40 -6.27
CA GLY A 59 16.74 8.00 -7.60
C GLY A 59 17.25 9.44 -7.61
N TRP A 60 16.93 10.24 -6.60
CA TRP A 60 17.36 11.64 -6.50
C TRP A 60 18.80 11.81 -5.98
N GLN A 61 19.32 10.82 -5.26
CA GLN A 61 20.74 10.78 -4.90
C GLN A 61 21.65 10.45 -6.09
N GLN A 62 21.09 9.91 -7.18
CA GLN A 62 21.85 9.65 -8.40
C GLN A 62 22.10 10.93 -9.17
N GLN A 63 23.19 10.93 -9.94
CA GLN A 63 23.54 12.05 -10.79
C GLN A 63 22.41 12.32 -11.80
N ALA A 64 22.02 13.59 -11.92
CA ALA A 64 20.97 14.00 -12.84
C ALA A 64 21.30 13.58 -14.28
N MET A 65 20.26 13.26 -15.04
CA MET A 65 20.40 12.88 -16.44
C MET A 65 21.06 14.01 -17.24
N THR A 66 21.93 13.65 -18.18
CA THR A 66 22.51 14.61 -19.12
C THR A 66 21.45 15.06 -20.14
N ILE A 67 21.69 16.19 -20.81
CA ILE A 67 20.78 16.72 -21.83
C ILE A 67 20.60 15.70 -22.97
N GLU A 68 21.64 14.96 -23.33
CA GLU A 68 21.60 13.92 -24.36
C GLU A 68 20.68 12.75 -23.95
N GLN A 69 20.77 12.32 -22.69
CA GLN A 69 19.92 11.27 -22.14
C GLN A 69 18.45 11.71 -22.09
N ILE A 70 18.19 12.96 -21.70
CA ILE A 70 16.85 13.55 -21.72
C ILE A 70 16.32 13.58 -23.16
N GLY A 71 17.14 13.98 -24.13
CA GLY A 71 16.80 13.97 -25.56
C GLY A 71 16.41 12.60 -26.09
N ALA A 72 17.12 11.54 -25.65
CA ALA A 72 16.78 10.16 -25.99
C ALA A 72 15.41 9.73 -25.41
N VAL A 73 15.13 10.09 -24.14
CA VAL A 73 13.82 9.81 -23.51
C VAL A 73 12.69 10.55 -24.22
N VAL A 74 12.88 11.84 -24.53
CA VAL A 74 11.89 12.64 -25.27
C VAL A 74 11.62 12.04 -26.65
N THR A 75 12.65 11.56 -27.34
CA THR A 75 12.51 10.87 -28.63
C THR A 75 11.69 9.58 -28.48
N LYS A 76 12.03 8.71 -27.52
CA LYS A 76 11.26 7.48 -27.25
C LYS A 76 9.79 7.77 -26.90
N TRP A 77 9.54 8.78 -26.08
CA TRP A 77 8.18 9.20 -25.72
C TRP A 77 7.39 9.75 -26.91
N ARG A 78 8.01 10.59 -27.74
CA ARG A 78 7.36 11.19 -28.92
C ARG A 78 6.99 10.16 -29.98
N TYR A 79 7.85 9.15 -30.20
CA TYR A 79 7.65 8.16 -31.25
C TYR A 79 7.09 6.83 -30.75
N GLN A 80 6.83 6.70 -29.44
CA GLN A 80 6.42 5.45 -28.76
C GLN A 80 7.24 4.22 -29.22
N SER A 81 8.52 4.43 -29.52
CA SER A 81 9.41 3.33 -29.86
C SER A 81 9.85 2.63 -28.57
N LYS A 82 9.68 1.30 -28.55
CA LYS A 82 10.13 0.44 -27.44
C LYS A 82 11.63 0.61 -27.18
#